data_AF-A0A967GQH6-F1
#
_entry.id   AF-A0A967GQH6-F1
#
_cell.length_a   1.000
_cell.length_b   1.000
_cell.length_c   1.000
_cell.angle_alpha   90.00
_cell.angle_beta   90.00
_cell.angle_gamma   90.00
#
_symmetry.space_group_name_H-M   'P 1'
#
loop_
_entity.id
_entity.type
_entity.pdbx_description
1 polymer ?
#
loop_
_entity_poly.entity_id
_entity_poly.type
_entity_poly.pdbx_seq_one_letter_code
_entity_poly.pdbx_strand_id
1 'polypeptide(L)' 'VDDPLQDYLADVYTISANLAGVCALSVPCGMVDRDGKRLPVGLQLIGPHLAETAILRAARA' A
#
# COMPACT_ATOMS: atom_id res chain seq x y z
N VAL A 1 1.47 -12.88 -19.26
CA VAL A 1 2.61 -13.11 -18.34
C VAL A 1 3.85 -12.95 -19.20
N ASP A 2 4.05 -11.75 -19.73
CA ASP A 2 4.94 -11.55 -20.88
C ASP A 2 5.78 -10.27 -20.75
N ASP A 3 5.63 -9.53 -19.64
CA ASP A 3 6.45 -8.37 -19.30
C ASP A 3 6.82 -8.42 -17.80
N PRO A 4 8.01 -8.91 -17.44
CA PRO A 4 8.44 -9.03 -16.05
C PRO A 4 8.56 -7.67 -15.34
N LEU A 5 8.68 -6.57 -16.08
CA LEU A 5 8.66 -5.24 -15.48
C LEU A 5 7.26 -4.84 -15.02
N GLN A 6 6.21 -5.24 -15.73
CA GLN A 6 4.83 -4.98 -15.30
C GLN A 6 4.50 -5.75 -14.02
N ASP A 7 4.94 -7.01 -13.94
CA ASP A 7 4.74 -7.83 -12.74
C ASP A 7 5.48 -7.22 -11.54
N TYR A 8 6.71 -6.74 -11.72
CA TYR A 8 7.46 -6.00 -10.69
C TYR A 8 6.78 -4.67 -10.31
N LEU A 9 6.30 -3.89 -11.28
CA LEU A 9 5.65 -2.61 -11.01
C LEU A 9 4.33 -2.78 -10.22
N ALA A 10 3.73 -3.97 -10.28
CA ALA A 10 2.53 -4.28 -9.51
C ALA A 10 2.80 -4.40 -8.00
N ASP A 11 4.00 -4.83 -7.59
CA ASP A 11 4.34 -5.10 -6.19
C ASP A 11 5.52 -4.28 -5.63
N VAL A 12 6.18 -3.45 -6.46
CA VAL A 12 7.35 -2.64 -6.06
C VAL A 12 7.10 -1.81 -4.79
N TYR A 13 5.88 -1.33 -4.60
CA TYR A 13 5.52 -0.51 -3.42
C TYR A 13 5.13 -1.34 -2.19
N THR A 14 4.85 -2.64 -2.32
CA THR A 14 4.37 -3.50 -1.23
C THR A 14 5.45 -4.47 -0.73
N ILE A 15 6.32 -4.97 -1.61
CA ILE A 15 7.35 -5.99 -1.27
C ILE A 15 8.36 -5.52 -0.22
N SER A 16 8.69 -4.22 -0.20
CA SER A 16 9.71 -3.66 0.69
C SER A 16 9.40 -3.90 2.17
N ALA A 17 8.13 -3.87 2.56
CA ALA A 17 7.70 -4.13 3.94
C ALA A 17 7.97 -5.58 4.35
N ASN A 18 7.69 -6.55 3.46
CA ASN A 18 7.95 -7.97 3.72
C ASN A 18 9.44 -8.25 3.86
N LEU A 19 10.27 -7.68 2.97
CA LEU A 19 11.72 -7.87 3.00
C LEU A 19 12.36 -7.26 4.25
N ALA A 20 11.87 -6.09 4.68
CA ALA A 20 12.32 -5.44 5.90
C ALA A 20 11.76 -6.08 7.19
N GLY A 21 10.81 -7.01 7.08
CA GLY A 21 10.17 -7.66 8.22
C GLY A 21 9.28 -6.71 9.04
N VAL A 22 8.78 -5.63 8.45
CA VAL A 22 7.99 -4.61 9.15
C VAL A 22 6.51 -4.74 8.83
N CYS A 23 5.65 -4.25 9.71
CA CYS A 23 4.21 -4.27 9.46
C CYS A 23 3.79 -3.09 8.56
N ALA A 24 2.83 -3.37 7.67
CA ALA A 24 2.26 -2.39 6.76
C ALA A 24 0.76 -2.62 6.56
N LEU A 25 0.01 -1.56 6.26
CA LEU A 25 -1.44 -1.59 6.05
C LEU A 25 -1.83 -0.61 4.94
N SER A 26 -2.71 -1.03 4.04
CA SER A 26 -3.30 -0.17 3.00
C SER A 26 -4.70 0.26 3.41
N VAL A 27 -5.00 1.56 3.32
CA VAL A 27 -6.32 2.14 3.61
C VAL A 27 -6.81 3.02 2.45
N PRO A 28 -8.11 3.01 2.11
CA PRO A 28 -8.66 3.98 1.15
C PRO A 28 -8.51 5.40 1.68
N CYS A 29 -8.01 6.33 0.87
CA CYS A 29 -7.79 7.72 1.26
C CYS A 29 -8.46 8.75 0.34
N GLY A 30 -9.25 8.28 -0.64
CA GLY A 30 -10.03 9.16 -1.50
C GLY A 30 -10.31 8.55 -2.87
N MET A 31 -10.78 9.41 -3.77
CA MET A 31 -11.04 9.10 -5.17
C MET A 31 -10.33 10.14 -6.04
N VAL A 32 -9.88 9.71 -7.21
CA VAL A 32 -9.33 10.60 -8.25
C VAL A 32 -10.03 10.35 -9.56
N ASP A 33 -10.28 11.40 -10.32
CA ASP A 33 -10.73 11.29 -11.70
C ASP A 33 -9.51 11.20 -12.62
N ARG A 34 -9.39 10.09 -13.34
CA ARG A 34 -8.34 9.83 -14.31
C ARG A 34 -8.96 9.28 -15.58
N ASP A 35 -8.67 9.92 -16.72
CA ASP A 35 -9.20 9.53 -18.04
C ASP A 35 -10.74 9.37 -18.07
N GLY A 36 -11.45 10.27 -17.36
CA GLY A 36 -12.92 10.23 -17.26
C GLY A 36 -13.48 9.13 -16.35
N LYS A 37 -12.63 8.42 -15.59
CA LYS A 37 -13.02 7.37 -14.64
C LYS A 37 -12.67 7.76 -13.22
N ARG A 38 -13.61 7.53 -12.30
CA ARG A 38 -13.41 7.74 -10.87
C ARG A 38 -12.75 6.51 -10.24
N LEU A 39 -11.49 6.61 -9.87
CA LEU A 39 -10.68 5.51 -9.34
C LEU A 39 -10.37 5.70 -7.85
N PRO A 40 -10.36 4.63 -7.04
CA PRO A 40 -9.99 4.70 -5.64
C PRO A 40 -8.49 4.92 -5.48
N VAL A 41 -8.10 5.70 -4.46
CA VAL A 41 -6.70 5.87 -4.05
C VAL A 41 -6.49 5.17 -2.71
N GLY A 42 -5.41 4.40 -2.63
CA GLY A 42 -4.93 3.79 -1.39
C GLY A 42 -3.75 4.55 -0.80
N LEU A 43 -3.70 4.63 0.53
CA LEU A 43 -2.56 5.09 1.32
C LEU A 43 -1.94 3.88 2.03
N GLN A 44 -0.62 3.74 1.91
CA GLN A 44 0.13 2.71 2.62
C GLN A 44 0.79 3.27 3.87
N LEU A 45 0.45 2.71 5.02
CA LEU A 45 1.09 2.98 6.30
C LEU A 45 2.11 1.89 6.58
N ILE A 46 3.34 2.25 6.91
CA ILE A 46 4.41 1.32 7.32
C ILE A 46 4.88 1.74 8.70
N GLY A 47 4.99 0.79 9.62
CA GLY A 47 5.43 1.03 10.98
C GLY A 47 6.52 0.06 11.41
N PRO A 48 7.12 0.26 12.59
CA PRO A 48 8.20 -0.60 13.08
C PRO A 48 7.79 -2.07 13.25
N HIS A 49 8.77 -2.94 13.35
CA HIS A 49 8.57 -4.36 13.68
C HIS A 49 7.70 -4.52 14.95
N LEU A 50 6.65 -5.35 14.89
CA LEU A 50 5.67 -5.60 15.96
C LEU A 50 4.87 -4.36 16.44
N ALA A 51 4.72 -3.34 15.60
CA ALA A 51 3.96 -2.12 15.91
C ALA A 51 2.52 -2.13 15.36
N GLU A 52 1.90 -3.29 15.15
CA GLU A 52 0.57 -3.43 14.51
C GLU A 52 -0.50 -2.63 15.25
N THR A 53 -0.46 -2.59 16.58
CA THR A 53 -1.42 -1.81 17.37
C THR A 53 -1.35 -0.31 17.05
N ALA A 54 -0.16 0.23 16.80
CA ALA A 54 0.02 1.63 16.43
C ALA A 54 -0.49 1.89 15.00
N ILE A 55 -0.14 1.02 14.04
CA ILE A 55 -0.61 1.15 12.65
C ILE A 55 -2.13 1.04 12.58
N LEU A 56 -2.74 0.08 13.27
CA LEU A 56 -4.20 -0.10 13.29
C LEU A 56 -4.93 1.11 13.89
N ARG A 57 -4.34 1.77 14.90
CA ARG A 57 -4.87 3.03 15.44
C ARG A 57 -4.75 4.18 14.45
N ALA A 58 -3.61 4.29 13.76
CA ALA A 58 -3.39 5.33 12.75
C ALA A 58 -4.33 5.16 11.54
N ALA A 59 -4.58 3.92 11.10
CA ALA A 59 -5.48 3.59 9.99
C ALA A 59 -6.97 3.83 10.28
N ARG A 60 -7.36 3.88 11.56
CA ARG A 60 -8.74 4.14 11.98
C ARG A 60 -9.08 5.64 12.01
N ALA A 61 -8.08 6.51 11.97
CA ALA A 61 -8.22 7.95 12.13
C ALA A 61 -8.91 8.63 10.94
#